data_AF-A0A936PXD5-F1
#
_entry.id   AF-A0A936PXD5-F1
#
_cell.length_a   1.000
_cell.length_b   1.000
_cell.length_c   1.000
_cell.angle_alpha   90.00
_cell.angle_beta   90.00
_cell.angle_gamma   90.00
#
_symmetry.space_group_name_H-M   'P 1'
#
loop_
_entity.id
_entity.type
_entity.pdbx_description
1 polymer ?
#
loop_
_entity_poly.entity_id
_entity_poly.type
_entity_poly.pdbx_seq_one_letter_code
_entity_poly.pdbx_strand_id
1 'polypeptide(L)'
;MARTILLEKNDALRARVDALSAVVGQDPPVLSLLKEISEQMPAHPEVVIDVKEMSLSAKAVSFKAETNGFESAAKIEEALQRFDRFKQARKGDEKKAGDNVSFSMTIPLGEAPQEGADGEEG
;
A
#
# COMPACT_ATOMS: atom_id res chain seq x y z
N MET A 1 26.08 30.61 31.28
CA MET A 1 26.46 29.24 30.90
C MET A 1 25.25 28.31 30.72
N ALA A 2 24.31 28.24 31.67
CA ALA A 2 23.12 27.35 31.53
C ALA A 2 22.25 27.61 30.28
N ARG A 3 22.03 28.88 29.90
CA ARG A 3 21.25 29.26 28.70
C ARG A 3 21.89 28.80 27.38
N THR A 4 23.22 28.81 27.31
CA THR A 4 23.99 28.38 26.13
C THR A 4 23.89 26.86 25.94
N ILE A 5 24.01 26.10 27.03
CA ILE A 5 23.88 24.63 27.02
C ILE A 5 22.45 24.21 26.62
N LEU A 6 21.43 24.96 27.03
CA LEU A 6 20.04 24.68 26.65
C LEU A 6 19.78 24.94 25.16
N LEU A 7 20.38 25.99 24.59
CA LEU A 7 20.28 26.28 23.16
C LEU A 7 20.95 25.19 22.33
N GLU A 8 22.17 24.80 22.71
CA GLU A 8 22.92 23.73 22.03
C GLU A 8 22.18 22.38 22.08
N LYS A 9 21.56 22.05 23.22
CA LYS A 9 20.69 20.87 23.33
C LYS A 9 19.42 20.98 22.47
N ASN A 10 18.86 22.17 22.32
CA ASN A 10 17.67 22.40 21.49
C ASN A 10 17.99 22.19 20.00
N ASP A 11 19.15 22.68 19.54
CA ASP A 11 19.59 22.51 18.16
C ASP A 11 19.94 21.06 17.86
N ALA A 12 20.58 20.34 18.80
CA ALA A 12 20.81 18.91 18.68
C ALA A 12 19.50 18.09 18.64
N LEU A 13 18.47 18.51 19.39
CA LEU A 13 17.15 17.89 19.35
C LEU A 13 16.45 18.13 18.01
N ARG A 14 16.53 19.35 17.46
CA ARG A 14 15.98 19.67 16.14
C ARG A 14 16.64 18.85 15.03
N ALA A 15 17.97 18.76 15.03
CA ALA A 15 18.69 17.94 14.06
C ALA A 15 18.28 16.46 14.10
N ARG A 16 18.00 15.92 15.30
CA ARG A 16 17.47 14.56 15.46
C ARG A 16 16.03 14.42 14.95
N VAL A 17 15.18 15.40 15.22
CA VAL A 17 13.79 15.42 14.73
C VAL A 17 13.75 15.56 13.21
N ASP A 18 14.63 16.35 12.60
CA ASP A 18 14.74 16.49 11.14
C ASP A 18 15.26 15.20 10.50
N ALA A 19 16.27 14.57 11.09
CA ALA A 19 16.76 13.26 10.64
C ALA A 19 15.67 12.17 10.77
N LEU A 20 14.89 12.20 11.85
CA LEU A 20 13.76 11.28 12.04
C LEU A 20 12.62 11.57 11.07
N SER A 21 12.33 12.84 10.78
CA SER A 21 11.28 13.24 9.81
C SER A 21 11.69 12.95 8.36
N ALA A 22 12.98 12.88 8.06
CA ALA A 22 13.48 12.44 6.76
C ALA A 22 13.32 10.92 6.56
N VAL A 23 13.29 10.14 7.64
CA VAL A 23 13.14 8.67 7.62
C VAL A 23 11.69 8.24 7.79
N VAL A 24 10.91 8.97 8.59
CA VAL A 24 9.49 8.76 8.83
C VAL A 24 8.75 9.80 8.00
N GLY A 25 8.33 9.42 6.80
CA GLY A 25 7.54 10.29 5.93
C GLY A 25 6.42 11.00 6.68
N GLN A 26 6.19 12.28 6.34
CA GLN A 26 5.20 13.15 6.99
C GLN A 26 3.78 12.57 6.95
N ASP A 27 3.48 11.74 5.95
CA ASP A 27 2.20 11.06 5.80
C ASP A 27 2.19 9.70 6.51
N PRO A 28 1.09 9.36 7.21
CA PRO A 28 0.94 8.05 7.81
C PRO A 28 1.10 6.97 6.71
N PRO A 29 2.00 5.98 6.91
CA PRO A 29 2.35 5.01 5.86
C PRO A 29 1.15 4.24 5.31
N VAL A 30 0.12 4.09 6.14
CA VAL A 30 -1.16 3.46 5.78
C VAL A 30 -1.95 4.32 4.78
N LEU A 31 -2.00 5.64 4.95
CA LEU A 31 -2.75 6.52 4.05
C LEU A 31 -2.05 6.65 2.69
N SER A 32 -0.72 6.69 2.67
CA SER A 32 0.06 6.66 1.43
C SER A 32 -0.19 5.36 0.65
N LEU A 33 -0.21 4.21 1.34
CA LEU A 33 -0.52 2.92 0.73
C LEU A 33 -1.94 2.89 0.14
N LEU A 34 -2.93 3.42 0.86
CA LEU A 34 -4.31 3.51 0.35
C LEU A 34 -4.41 4.40 -0.89
N LYS A 35 -3.69 5.52 -0.87
CA LYS A 35 -3.59 6.42 -2.02
C LYS A 35 -3.00 5.70 -3.22
N GLU A 36 -1.87 5.01 -3.06
CA GLU A 36 -1.24 4.24 -4.12
C GLU A 36 -2.19 3.19 -4.70
N ILE A 37 -2.88 2.42 -3.85
CA ILE A 37 -3.89 1.44 -4.31
C ILE A 37 -4.99 2.14 -5.11
N SER A 38 -5.49 3.28 -4.64
CA SER A 38 -6.57 4.02 -5.32
C SER A 38 -6.16 4.58 -6.67
N GLU A 39 -4.90 5.01 -6.82
CA GLU A 39 -4.37 5.53 -8.09
C GLU A 39 -4.17 4.44 -9.15
N GLN A 40 -3.96 3.18 -8.72
CA GLN A 40 -3.83 2.04 -9.62
C GLN A 40 -5.16 1.37 -9.98
N MET A 41 -6.27 1.80 -9.36
CA MET A 41 -7.59 1.28 -9.71
C MET A 41 -8.05 1.82 -11.07
N PRO A 42 -8.74 1.01 -11.89
CA PRO A 42 -9.35 1.50 -13.12
C PRO A 42 -10.32 2.65 -12.83
N ALA A 43 -10.37 3.63 -13.73
CA ALA A 43 -11.25 4.78 -13.56
C ALA A 43 -12.73 4.39 -13.66
N HIS A 44 -13.58 5.02 -12.85
CA HIS A 44 -15.02 4.98 -13.07
C HIS A 44 -15.33 5.70 -14.40
N PRO A 45 -16.16 5.16 -15.33
CA PRO A 45 -17.09 4.03 -15.17
C PRO A 45 -16.60 2.67 -15.71
N GLU A 46 -15.32 2.54 -16.08
CA GLU A 46 -14.81 1.28 -16.69
C GLU A 46 -14.92 0.10 -15.73
N VAL A 47 -14.70 0.35 -14.43
CA VAL A 47 -14.94 -0.62 -13.37
C VAL A 47 -15.57 0.10 -12.17
N VAL A 48 -16.61 -0.51 -11.60
CA VAL A 48 -17.20 -0.12 -10.32
C VAL A 48 -16.70 -1.07 -9.24
N ILE A 49 -16.17 -0.53 -8.15
CA ILE A 49 -15.70 -1.29 -6.99
C ILE A 49 -16.26 -0.69 -5.71
N ASP A 50 -17.01 -1.50 -4.97
CA ASP A 50 -17.54 -1.15 -3.65
C ASP A 50 -16.86 -2.02 -2.60
N VAL A 51 -15.89 -1.46 -1.88
CA VAL A 51 -15.17 -2.17 -0.82
C VAL A 51 -16.05 -2.22 0.44
N LYS A 52 -16.38 -3.44 0.90
CA LYS A 52 -17.19 -3.66 2.10
C LYS A 52 -16.33 -3.80 3.35
N GLU A 53 -15.22 -4.52 3.22
CA GLU A 53 -14.29 -4.79 4.31
C GLU A 53 -12.88 -4.67 3.78
N MET A 54 -12.00 -4.05 4.56
CA MET A 54 -10.58 -3.95 4.23
C MET A 54 -9.76 -4.11 5.50
N SER A 55 -8.73 -4.95 5.41
CA SER A 55 -7.75 -5.22 6.45
C SER A 55 -6.36 -4.87 5.92
N LEU A 56 -5.65 -4.05 6.67
CA LEU A 56 -4.29 -3.65 6.37
C LEU A 56 -3.38 -4.17 7.48
N SER A 57 -2.34 -4.88 7.07
CA SER A 57 -1.27 -5.34 7.95
C SER A 57 0.07 -4.95 7.33
N ALA A 58 1.15 -5.06 8.11
CA ALA A 58 2.50 -4.86 7.58
C ALA A 58 2.87 -5.84 6.45
N LYS A 59 2.20 -7.00 6.37
CA LYS A 59 2.54 -8.07 5.42
C LYS A 59 1.67 -8.08 4.18
N ALA A 60 0.41 -7.65 4.30
CA ALA A 60 -0.56 -7.73 3.23
C ALA A 60 -1.73 -6.75 3.43
N VAL A 61 -2.31 -6.34 2.32
CA VAL A 61 -3.66 -5.74 2.26
C VAL A 61 -4.62 -6.81 1.78
N SER A 62 -5.74 -6.98 2.49
CA SER A 62 -6.82 -7.85 2.06
C SER A 62 -8.13 -7.10 2.11
N PHE A 63 -8.95 -7.23 1.08
CA PHE A 63 -10.28 -6.61 1.08
C PHE A 63 -11.33 -7.50 0.44
N LYS A 64 -12.58 -7.29 0.84
CA LYS A 64 -13.76 -7.84 0.19
C LYS A 64 -14.51 -6.70 -0.48
N ALA A 65 -14.85 -6.89 -1.75
CA ALA A 65 -15.52 -5.88 -2.54
C ALA A 65 -16.64 -6.49 -3.39
N GLU A 66 -17.50 -5.60 -3.87
CA GLU A 66 -18.51 -5.90 -4.89
C GLU A 66 -18.19 -5.13 -6.17
N THR A 67 -18.49 -5.74 -7.30
CA THR A 67 -18.36 -5.13 -8.62
C THR A 67 -19.53 -5.56 -9.51
N ASN A 68 -19.68 -4.91 -10.65
CA ASN A 68 -20.77 -5.16 -11.60
C ASN A 68 -20.60 -6.44 -12.44
N GLY A 69 -19.45 -7.13 -12.37
CA GLY A 69 -19.23 -8.37 -13.11
C GLY A 69 -17.89 -9.05 -12.86
N PHE A 70 -17.81 -10.34 -13.22
CA PHE A 70 -16.60 -11.16 -13.10
C PHE A 70 -15.42 -10.58 -13.92
N GLU A 71 -15.71 -9.99 -15.07
CA GLU A 71 -14.71 -9.31 -15.91
C GLU A 71 -14.09 -8.11 -15.20
N SER A 72 -14.90 -7.33 -14.48
CA SER A 72 -14.44 -6.16 -13.72
C SER A 72 -13.51 -6.55 -12.58
N ALA A 73 -13.79 -7.66 -11.89
CA ALA A 73 -12.90 -8.20 -10.87
C ALA A 73 -11.54 -8.63 -11.45
N ALA A 74 -11.53 -9.24 -12.64
CA ALA A 74 -10.29 -9.58 -13.35
C ALA A 74 -9.51 -8.32 -13.77
N LYS A 75 -10.18 -7.29 -14.30
CA LYS A 75 -9.56 -6.01 -14.66
C LYS A 75 -8.92 -5.31 -13.45
N ILE A 76 -9.55 -5.38 -12.27
CA ILE A 76 -8.99 -4.84 -11.03
C ILE A 76 -7.69 -5.59 -10.66
N GLU A 77 -7.71 -6.92 -10.71
CA GLU A 77 -6.50 -7.72 -10.45
C GLU A 77 -5.37 -7.34 -11.41
N GLU A 78 -5.66 -7.31 -12.71
CA GLU A 78 -4.68 -6.97 -13.75
C GLU A 78 -4.13 -5.54 -13.58
N ALA A 79 -4.99 -4.57 -13.25
CA ALA A 79 -4.58 -3.18 -13.05
C ALA A 79 -3.61 -3.07 -11.86
N LEU A 80 -3.90 -3.74 -10.75
CA LEU A 80 -3.00 -3.80 -9.60
C LEU A 80 -1.67 -4.50 -9.95
N GLN A 81 -1.73 -5.60 -10.70
CA GLN A 81 -0.54 -6.38 -11.05
C GLN A 81 0.44 -5.65 -11.99
N ARG A 82 0.00 -4.62 -12.70
CA ARG A 82 0.88 -3.77 -13.54
C ARG A 82 1.89 -2.99 -12.73
N PHE A 83 1.62 -2.77 -11.45
CA PHE A 83 2.51 -2.04 -10.56
C PHE A 83 3.41 -3.02 -9.80
N ASP A 84 4.73 -2.84 -9.87
CA ASP A 84 5.68 -3.80 -9.32
C ASP A 84 5.46 -4.08 -7.82
N ARG A 85 5.05 -3.06 -7.04
CA ARG A 85 4.72 -3.20 -5.62
C ARG A 85 3.51 -4.10 -5.37
N PHE A 86 2.58 -4.19 -6.32
CA PHE A 86 1.33 -4.95 -6.21
C PHE A 86 1.24 -6.09 -7.22
N LYS A 87 2.36 -6.47 -7.84
CA LYS A 87 2.45 -7.54 -8.85
C LYS A 87 1.96 -8.91 -8.37
N GLN A 88 1.97 -9.11 -7.06
CA GLN A 88 1.47 -10.32 -6.40
C GLN A 88 0.01 -10.20 -5.95
N ALA A 89 -0.71 -9.13 -6.30
CA ALA A 89 -2.14 -9.01 -6.05
C ALA A 89 -2.87 -10.19 -6.67
N ARG A 90 -3.76 -10.84 -5.92
CA ARG A 90 -4.55 -11.98 -6.36
C ARG A 90 -5.98 -11.85 -5.89
N LYS A 91 -6.93 -12.08 -6.79
CA LYS A 91 -8.31 -12.27 -6.38
C LYS A 91 -8.48 -13.66 -5.76
N GLY A 92 -9.28 -13.72 -4.71
CA GLY A 92 -9.67 -14.94 -4.03
C GLY A 92 -11.10 -15.34 -4.39
N ASP A 93 -11.86 -15.76 -3.38
CA ASP A 93 -13.25 -16.18 -3.54
C ASP A 93 -14.06 -15.18 -4.35
N GLU A 94 -14.72 -15.65 -5.41
CA GLU A 94 -15.56 -14.87 -6.31
C GLU A 94 -16.92 -15.54 -6.40
N LYS A 95 -17.99 -14.80 -6.07
CA LYS A 95 -19.36 -15.32 -6.01
C LYS A 95 -20.36 -14.30 -6.50
N LYS A 96 -21.44 -14.78 -7.12
CA LYS A 96 -22.57 -13.93 -7.48
C LYS A 96 -23.30 -13.45 -6.22
N ALA A 97 -23.57 -12.16 -6.13
CA ALA A 97 -24.25 -11.50 -5.02
C ALA A 97 -25.36 -10.59 -5.58
N GLY A 98 -26.54 -11.17 -5.82
CA GLY A 98 -27.63 -10.49 -6.51
C GLY A 98 -27.26 -10.18 -7.97
N ASP A 99 -27.34 -8.91 -8.34
CA ASP A 99 -26.94 -8.40 -9.66
C ASP A 99 -25.43 -8.08 -9.75
N ASN A 100 -24.72 -8.13 -8.62
CA ASN A 100 -23.29 -7.86 -8.52
C ASN A 100 -22.48 -9.15 -8.33
N VAL A 101 -21.16 -9.00 -8.39
CA VAL A 101 -20.18 -10.04 -8.05
C VAL A 101 -19.43 -9.59 -6.81
N SER A 102 -19.44 -10.43 -5.77
CA SER A 102 -18.63 -10.25 -4.58
C SER A 102 -17.34 -11.02 -4.74
N PHE A 103 -16.21 -10.36 -4.48
CA PHE A 103 -14.90 -10.98 -4.54
C PHE A 103 -14.02 -10.56 -3.36
N SER A 104 -13.02 -11.36 -3.06
CA SER A 104 -11.92 -10.98 -2.19
C SER A 104 -10.64 -10.70 -2.98
N MET A 105 -9.80 -9.81 -2.47
CA MET A 105 -8.50 -9.49 -3.04
C MET A 105 -7.46 -9.54 -1.93
N THR A 106 -6.29 -10.10 -2.23
CA THR A 106 -5.14 -10.07 -1.34
C THR A 106 -3.93 -9.54 -2.10
N ILE A 107 -3.27 -8.55 -1.51
CA ILE A 107 -2.08 -7.89 -2.02
C ILE A 107 -0.96 -8.11 -1.00
N PRO A 108 -0.04 -9.05 -1.22
CA PRO A 108 1.16 -9.18 -0.41
C PRO A 108 2.00 -7.90 -0.55
N LEU A 109 2.45 -7.34 0.56
CA LEU A 109 3.26 -6.11 0.57
C LEU A 109 4.77 -6.39 0.61
N GLY A 110 5.18 -7.66 0.79
CA GLY A 110 6.57 -8.09 0.87
C GLY A 110 7.37 -7.40 1.99
N GLU A 111 8.57 -7.90 2.27
CA GLU A 111 9.65 -6.98 2.62
C GLU A 111 10.13 -6.36 1.31
N ALA A 112 10.56 -5.09 1.34
CA ALA A 112 11.08 -4.38 0.18
C ALA A 112 12.02 -5.28 -0.65
N PRO A 113 12.04 -5.16 -1.99
CA PRO A 113 13.02 -5.89 -2.78
C PRO A 113 14.41 -5.63 -2.19
N GLN A 114 15.09 -6.71 -1.78
CA GLN A 114 16.51 -6.65 -1.47
C GLN A 114 17.22 -6.27 -2.77
N GLU A 115 17.54 -4.99 -2.93
CA GLU A 115 18.61 -4.58 -3.82
C GLU A 115 19.92 -5.16 -3.28
N GLY A 116 20.63 -5.91 -4.13
CA GLY A 116 21.99 -6.35 -3.88
C GLY A 116 22.16 -7.81 -3.45
N ALA A 117 21.70 -8.76 -4.26
CA ALA A 117 22.44 -10.02 -4.39
C ALA A 117 23.61 -9.77 -5.36
N ASP A 118 24.59 -8.98 -4.92
CA ASP A 118 25.90 -8.99 -5.57
C ASP A 118 26.55 -10.33 -5.23
N GLY A 119 26.78 -11.12 -6.27
CA GLY A 119 27.68 -12.25 -6.18
C GLY A 119 29.08 -11.73 -5.88
N GLU A 120 29.65 -12.18 -4.77
CA GLU A 120 31.09 -12.31 -4.65
C GLU A 120 31.43 -13.80 -4.82
N GLU A 121 32.04 -14.12 -5.97
CA GLU A 121 32.88 -15.30 -6.14
C GLU A 121 34.11 -15.18 -5.24
N GLY A 122 34.49 -16.29 -4.61
CA GLY A 122 35.72 -16.47 -3.84
C GLY A 122 35.82 -17.87 -3.24
#